data_AF-A0A672T537-F1
#
_entry.id   AF-A0A672T537-F1
#
_cell.length_a   1.000
_cell.length_b   1.000
_cell.length_c   1.000
_cell.angle_alpha   90.00
_cell.angle_beta   90.00
_cell.angle_gamma   90.00
#
_symmetry.space_group_name_H-M   'P 1'
#
loop_
_entity.id
_entity.type
_entity.pdbx_description
1 polymer ?
#
loop_
_entity_poly.entity_id
_entity_poly.type
_entity_poly.pdbx_seq_one_letter_code
_entity_poly.pdbx_strand_id
1 'polypeptide(L)'
;SVYRRPPPSWRPRSLRSMKTGRILTNSKRLIRTAAGPRHRRIHRLRGLCMSELLERLEEVERQIRGFSEELIDQLAVREELDYEKEVKNTFISALIHVQNRQKEHRELLKKKRKIKTTGAEQRSNRSHVPGTYLTTVIPYDKSSGAPSVEDLQILTKILHAMREDSDTVPALLTDYILKGIRHLNHSSVSSLSV
;
A
#
# COMPACT_ATOMS: atom_id res chain seq x y z
N SER A 1 -13.77 -28.33 -5.03
CA SER A 1 -13.06 -27.07 -5.34
C SER A 1 -14.09 -26.02 -5.71
N VAL A 2 -14.48 -25.15 -4.77
CA VAL A 2 -15.51 -24.11 -5.01
C VAL A 2 -14.82 -22.76 -4.89
N TYR A 3 -14.44 -22.20 -6.04
CA TYR A 3 -14.05 -20.79 -6.12
C TYR A 3 -15.30 -19.96 -5.79
N ARG A 4 -15.45 -19.53 -4.53
CA ARG A 4 -16.41 -18.47 -4.17
C ARG A 4 -15.99 -17.22 -4.93
N ARG A 5 -16.86 -16.75 -5.84
CA ARG A 5 -16.70 -15.45 -6.48
C ARG A 5 -16.52 -14.37 -5.41
N PRO A 6 -15.55 -13.45 -5.54
CA PRO A 6 -15.34 -12.38 -4.57
C PRO A 6 -16.59 -11.45 -4.51
N PRO A 7 -16.89 -10.88 -3.33
CA PRO A 7 -18.06 -10.05 -3.12
C PRO A 7 -18.05 -8.79 -4.00
N PRO A 8 -19.21 -8.21 -4.35
CA PRO A 8 -19.32 -7.05 -5.25
C PRO A 8 -18.50 -5.83 -4.81
N SER A 9 -18.25 -5.67 -3.52
CA SER A 9 -17.41 -4.61 -2.95
C SER A 9 -15.92 -4.72 -3.33
N TRP A 10 -15.48 -5.88 -3.81
CA TRP A 10 -14.12 -6.15 -4.29
C TRP A 10 -14.00 -6.00 -5.80
N ARG A 11 -15.10 -5.69 -6.50
CA ARG A 11 -15.00 -5.23 -7.88
C ARG A 11 -14.37 -3.85 -7.87
N PRO A 12 -13.34 -3.59 -8.70
CA PRO A 12 -12.79 -2.26 -8.83
C PRO A 12 -13.95 -1.31 -9.16
N ARG A 13 -14.28 -0.37 -8.25
CA ARG A 13 -15.17 0.75 -8.59
C ARG A 13 -14.56 1.40 -9.83
N SER A 14 -15.31 1.41 -10.92
CA SER A 14 -14.93 1.92 -12.24
C SER A 14 -14.77 3.45 -12.25
N LEU A 15 -13.97 4.00 -11.33
CA LEU A 15 -13.44 5.36 -11.38
C LEU A 15 -12.04 5.38 -12.02
N ARG A 16 -11.41 4.21 -12.17
CA ARG A 16 -10.10 4.05 -12.81
C ARG A 16 -10.15 3.98 -14.34
N SER A 17 -11.34 4.10 -14.94
CA SER A 17 -11.54 3.98 -16.40
C SER A 17 -11.55 5.33 -17.15
N MET A 18 -11.98 6.42 -16.50
CA MET A 18 -12.11 7.72 -17.19
C MET A 18 -10.80 8.53 -17.26
N LYS A 19 -9.85 8.28 -16.34
CA LYS A 19 -8.52 8.92 -16.36
C LYS A 19 -7.54 8.14 -17.24
N THR A 20 -7.47 6.81 -17.09
CA THR A 20 -6.63 5.94 -17.94
C THR A 20 -7.05 5.92 -19.42
N GLY A 21 -8.35 6.05 -19.70
CA GLY A 21 -8.87 6.15 -21.07
C GLY A 21 -8.41 7.39 -21.82
N ARG A 22 -8.32 8.54 -21.15
CA ARG A 22 -7.84 9.81 -21.74
C ARG A 22 -6.32 9.81 -21.97
N ILE A 23 -5.57 9.23 -21.03
CA ILE A 23 -4.10 9.14 -21.08
C ILE A 23 -3.63 8.31 -22.28
N LEU A 24 -4.21 7.12 -22.47
CA LEU A 24 -3.85 6.26 -23.59
C LEU A 24 -4.20 6.90 -24.94
N THR A 25 -5.26 7.70 -25.01
CA THR A 25 -5.66 8.40 -26.24
C THR A 25 -4.74 9.57 -26.59
N ASN A 26 -4.22 10.31 -25.60
CA ASN A 26 -3.27 11.40 -25.84
C ASN A 26 -1.91 10.87 -26.28
N SER A 27 -1.35 9.87 -25.59
CA SER A 27 -0.08 9.26 -26.00
C SER A 27 -0.17 8.60 -27.39
N LYS A 28 -1.28 7.90 -27.69
CA LYS A 28 -1.50 7.30 -29.02
C LYS A 28 -1.67 8.35 -30.12
N ARG A 29 -2.35 9.47 -29.85
CA ARG A 29 -2.53 10.57 -30.81
C ARG A 29 -1.18 11.24 -31.12
N LEU A 30 -0.32 11.41 -30.11
CA LEU A 30 1.01 12.03 -30.24
C LEU A 30 2.00 11.16 -31.02
N ILE A 31 2.03 9.84 -30.76
CA ILE A 31 2.83 8.89 -31.55
C ILE A 31 2.39 8.93 -33.02
N ARG A 32 1.09 9.06 -33.28
CA ARG A 32 0.55 9.16 -34.65
C ARG A 32 0.94 10.45 -35.37
N THR A 33 1.01 11.59 -34.68
CA THR A 33 1.43 12.87 -35.26
C THR A 33 2.96 12.97 -35.42
N ALA A 34 3.74 12.36 -34.52
CA ALA A 34 5.20 12.30 -34.61
C ALA A 34 5.71 11.30 -35.65
N ALA A 35 4.93 10.27 -35.98
CA ALA A 35 5.27 9.20 -36.93
C ALA A 35 5.02 9.56 -38.41
N GLY A 36 4.57 10.78 -38.74
CA GLY A 36 4.47 11.23 -40.13
C GLY A 36 5.83 11.32 -40.83
N PRO A 37 5.92 11.14 -42.17
CA PRO A 37 7.19 11.10 -42.91
C PRO A 37 8.05 12.33 -42.61
N ARG A 38 9.24 12.13 -42.03
CA ARG A 38 10.18 13.20 -41.65
C ARG A 38 10.42 14.18 -42.81
N HIS A 39 10.48 13.66 -44.04
CA HIS A 39 10.69 14.44 -45.26
C HIS A 39 9.56 15.47 -45.55
N ARG A 40 8.30 15.14 -45.27
CA ARG A 40 7.16 16.08 -45.46
C ARG A 40 7.10 17.17 -44.40
N ARG A 41 7.73 16.98 -43.24
CA ARG A 41 7.88 18.03 -42.22
C ARG A 41 8.99 18.99 -42.60
N ILE A 42 10.14 18.47 -43.03
CA ILE A 42 11.29 19.27 -43.46
C ILE A 42 10.94 20.18 -44.65
N HIS A 43 10.25 19.66 -45.67
CA HIS A 43 9.80 20.48 -46.82
C HIS A 43 8.83 21.61 -46.45
N ARG A 44 7.97 21.39 -45.44
CA ARG A 44 7.07 22.45 -44.94
C ARG A 44 7.81 23.51 -44.15
N LEU A 45 8.79 23.12 -43.35
CA LEU A 45 9.62 24.06 -42.57
C LEU A 45 10.49 24.94 -43.48
N ARG A 46 10.93 24.42 -44.63
CA ARG A 46 11.75 25.16 -45.61
C ARG A 46 11.02 26.32 -46.30
N GLY A 47 9.69 26.34 -46.29
CA GLY A 47 8.88 27.40 -46.91
C GLY A 47 8.41 28.48 -45.93
N LEU A 48 8.71 28.34 -44.63
CA LEU A 48 8.30 29.29 -43.59
C LEU A 48 9.33 30.43 -43.47
N CYS A 49 8.85 31.63 -43.17
CA CYS A 49 9.72 32.73 -42.79
C CYS A 49 10.27 32.53 -41.36
N MET A 50 11.31 33.30 -41.00
CA MET A 50 11.97 33.18 -39.69
C MET A 50 10.99 33.33 -38.52
N SER A 51 10.03 34.26 -38.62
CA SER A 51 9.04 34.49 -37.56
C SER A 51 8.07 33.31 -37.39
N GLU A 52 7.59 32.73 -38.49
CA GLU A 52 6.73 31.54 -38.46
C GLU A 52 7.48 30.30 -37.94
N LEU A 53 8.78 30.19 -38.21
CA LEU A 53 9.61 29.10 -37.69
C LEU A 53 9.81 29.21 -36.18
N LEU A 54 10.04 30.43 -35.67
CA LEU A 54 10.15 30.71 -34.23
C LEU A 54 8.84 30.44 -33.50
N GLU A 55 7.71 30.91 -34.02
CA GLU A 55 6.39 30.61 -33.44
C GLU A 55 6.14 29.09 -33.42
N ARG A 56 6.54 28.38 -34.49
CA ARG A 56 6.40 26.92 -34.54
C ARG A 56 7.31 26.20 -33.55
N LEU A 57 8.51 26.74 -33.31
CA LEU A 57 9.43 26.24 -32.29
C LEU A 57 8.84 26.44 -30.88
N GLU A 58 8.37 27.65 -30.58
CA GLU A 58 7.75 27.98 -29.29
C GLU A 58 6.52 27.11 -29.00
N GLU A 59 5.69 26.82 -30.01
CA GLU A 59 4.55 25.92 -29.87
C GLU A 59 4.99 24.49 -29.52
N VAL A 60 6.04 23.98 -30.17
CA VAL A 60 6.59 22.65 -29.85
C VAL A 60 7.20 22.64 -28.45
N GLU A 61 7.93 23.68 -28.06
CA GLU A 61 8.50 23.80 -26.71
C GLU A 61 7.41 23.88 -25.64
N ARG A 62 6.32 24.61 -25.90
CA ARG A 62 5.15 24.68 -25.02
C ARG A 62 4.47 23.33 -24.88
N GLN A 63 4.32 22.60 -25.98
CA GLN A 63 3.79 21.23 -25.96
C GLN A 63 4.69 20.30 -25.16
N ILE A 64 6.01 20.35 -25.37
CA ILE A 64 6.98 19.54 -24.61
C ILE A 64 6.82 19.83 -23.11
N ARG A 65 6.79 21.10 -22.71
CA ARG A 65 6.62 21.49 -21.30
C ARG A 65 5.31 20.94 -20.70
N GLY A 66 4.19 21.11 -21.40
CA GLY A 66 2.89 20.60 -20.93
C GLY A 66 2.86 19.07 -20.80
N PHE A 67 3.50 18.33 -21.72
CA PHE A 67 3.59 16.88 -21.60
C PHE A 67 4.53 16.42 -20.48
N SER A 68 5.64 17.12 -20.28
CA SER A 68 6.54 16.85 -19.16
C SER A 68 5.83 17.06 -17.82
N GLU A 69 5.04 18.12 -17.68
CA GLU A 69 4.21 18.38 -16.49
C GLU A 69 3.17 17.27 -16.26
N GLU A 70 2.39 16.91 -17.29
CA GLU A 70 1.42 15.82 -17.19
C GLU A 70 2.09 14.48 -16.80
N LEU A 71 3.30 14.22 -17.33
CA LEU A 71 4.06 13.01 -17.00
C LEU A 71 4.57 13.02 -15.56
N ILE A 72 5.02 14.17 -15.04
CA ILE A 72 5.44 14.33 -13.65
C ILE A 72 4.27 14.03 -12.70
N ASP A 73 3.10 14.63 -12.96
CA ASP A 73 1.90 14.40 -12.15
C ASP A 73 1.49 12.92 -12.14
N GLN A 74 1.58 12.26 -13.31
CA GLN A 74 1.28 10.83 -13.42
C GLN A 74 2.26 9.97 -12.64
N LEU A 75 3.56 10.31 -12.67
CA LEU A 75 4.58 9.60 -11.89
C LEU A 75 4.33 9.76 -10.40
N ALA A 76 4.03 10.97 -9.93
CA ALA A 76 3.73 11.21 -8.51
C ALA A 76 2.53 10.37 -8.03
N VAL A 77 1.42 10.35 -8.79
CA VAL A 77 0.24 9.52 -8.43
C VAL A 77 0.57 8.03 -8.46
N ARG A 78 1.42 7.60 -9.39
CA ARG A 78 1.86 6.21 -9.46
C ARG A 78 2.70 5.83 -8.25
N GLU A 79 3.65 6.67 -7.85
CA GLU A 79 4.52 6.45 -6.68
C GLU A 79 3.70 6.35 -5.39
N GLU A 80 2.72 7.22 -5.20
CA GLU A 80 1.81 7.17 -4.05
C GLU A 80 1.07 5.83 -3.98
N LEU A 81 0.52 5.37 -5.12
CA LEU A 81 -0.19 4.10 -5.19
C LEU A 81 0.74 2.88 -5.01
N ASP A 82 1.96 2.95 -5.56
CA ASP A 82 2.96 1.90 -5.40
C ASP A 82 3.41 1.80 -3.93
N TYR A 83 3.59 2.93 -3.25
CA TYR A 83 3.88 3.00 -1.81
C TYR A 83 2.74 2.41 -0.97
N GLU A 84 1.48 2.81 -1.19
CA GLU A 84 0.35 2.24 -0.47
C GLU A 84 0.28 0.71 -0.62
N LYS A 85 0.51 0.22 -1.85
CA LYS A 85 0.48 -1.20 -2.16
C LYS A 85 1.63 -1.93 -1.46
N GLU A 86 2.82 -1.34 -1.42
CA GLU A 86 3.98 -1.91 -0.73
C GLU A 86 3.73 -2.04 0.77
N VAL A 87 3.20 -0.99 1.41
CA VAL A 87 2.83 -1.02 2.85
C VAL A 87 1.79 -2.12 3.11
N LYS A 88 0.72 -2.19 2.30
CA LYS A 88 -0.33 -3.21 2.42
C LYS A 88 0.22 -4.63 2.22
N ASN A 89 1.09 -4.84 1.24
CA ASN A 89 1.69 -6.15 0.97
C ASN A 89 2.66 -6.59 2.08
N THR A 90 3.44 -5.65 2.61
CA THR A 90 4.33 -5.90 3.76
C THR A 90 3.51 -6.31 4.99
N PHE A 91 2.42 -5.59 5.26
CA PHE A 91 1.50 -5.94 6.35
C PHE A 91 0.90 -7.34 6.17
N ILE A 92 0.36 -7.65 4.98
CA ILE A 92 -0.22 -8.97 4.69
C ILE A 92 0.82 -10.08 4.93
N SER A 93 2.05 -9.88 4.46
CA SER A 93 3.13 -10.86 4.63
C SER A 93 3.47 -11.08 6.11
N ALA A 94 3.64 -9.99 6.87
CA ALA A 94 3.90 -10.06 8.31
C ALA A 94 2.78 -10.78 9.07
N LEU A 95 1.52 -10.49 8.72
CA LEU A 95 0.35 -11.11 9.34
C LEU A 95 0.31 -12.62 9.08
N ILE A 96 0.54 -13.03 7.83
CA ILE A 96 0.63 -14.46 7.46
C ILE A 96 1.74 -15.15 8.26
N HIS A 97 2.90 -14.52 8.40
CA HIS A 97 4.01 -15.09 9.18
C HIS A 97 3.65 -15.31 10.65
N VAL A 98 3.06 -14.30 11.31
CA VAL A 98 2.60 -14.42 12.71
C VAL A 98 1.57 -15.54 12.85
N GLN A 99 0.60 -15.61 11.93
CA GLN A 99 -0.42 -16.66 11.93
C GLN A 99 0.19 -18.06 11.75
N ASN A 100 1.17 -18.22 10.85
CA ASN A 100 1.87 -19.48 10.67
C ASN A 100 2.64 -19.89 11.93
N ARG A 101 3.35 -18.96 12.57
CA ARG A 101 4.11 -19.21 13.80
C ARG A 101 3.18 -19.54 14.97
N GLN A 102 2.01 -18.90 15.06
CA GLN A 102 0.95 -19.25 16.02
C GLN A 102 0.41 -20.67 15.79
N LYS A 103 0.21 -21.08 14.53
CA LYS A 103 -0.23 -22.43 14.17
C LYS A 103 0.81 -23.47 14.58
N GLU A 104 2.09 -23.25 14.27
CA GLU A 104 3.20 -24.12 14.67
C GLU A 104 3.29 -24.26 16.19
N HIS A 105 3.22 -23.15 16.93
CA HIS A 105 3.24 -23.16 18.39
C HIS A 105 2.08 -24.00 18.97
N ARG A 106 0.88 -23.87 18.39
CA ARG A 106 -0.31 -24.65 18.79
C ARG A 106 -0.11 -26.16 18.55
N GLU A 107 0.52 -26.55 17.44
CA GLU A 107 0.80 -27.95 17.13
C GLU A 107 1.89 -28.54 18.04
N LEU A 108 2.92 -27.77 18.40
CA LEU A 108 3.94 -28.18 19.37
C LEU A 108 3.34 -28.44 20.76
N LEU A 109 2.41 -27.60 21.21
CA LEU A 109 1.70 -27.80 22.48
C LEU A 109 0.84 -29.09 22.49
N LYS A 110 0.18 -29.41 21.37
CA LYS A 110 -0.59 -30.68 21.24
C LYS A 110 0.32 -31.90 21.27
N LYS A 111 1.48 -31.84 20.61
CA LYS A 111 2.49 -32.92 20.62
C LYS A 111 3.06 -33.14 22.04
N LYS A 112 3.35 -32.06 22.77
CA LYS A 112 3.80 -32.15 24.18
C LYS A 112 2.75 -32.74 25.12
N ARG A 113 1.46 -32.45 24.91
CA ARG A 113 0.36 -33.05 25.70
C ARG A 113 0.20 -34.55 25.51
N LYS A 114 0.62 -35.10 24.36
CA LYS A 114 0.55 -36.55 24.09
C LYS A 114 1.68 -37.37 24.74
N ILE A 115 2.70 -36.70 25.28
CA ILE A 115 3.91 -37.32 25.87
C ILE A 115 3.92 -37.22 27.40
N LYS A 116 3.18 -36.28 28.00
CA LYS A 116 3.21 -36.04 29.45
C LYS A 116 2.16 -36.87 30.22
N THR A 117 2.37 -38.18 30.27
CA THR A 117 1.72 -39.10 31.26
C THR A 117 2.69 -39.52 32.37
N THR A 118 3.97 -39.11 32.32
CA THR A 118 4.93 -39.39 33.40
C THR A 118 5.87 -38.20 33.59
N GLY A 119 6.04 -37.76 34.84
CA GLY A 119 7.18 -36.92 35.26
C GLY A 119 6.87 -35.44 35.56
N ALA A 120 6.59 -35.21 36.84
CA ALA A 120 7.14 -34.22 37.77
C ALA A 120 7.36 -32.74 37.38
N GLU A 121 7.13 -31.93 38.41
CA GLU A 121 7.30 -30.50 38.56
C GLU A 121 8.76 -30.05 38.48
N GLN A 122 8.99 -28.84 37.97
CA GLN A 122 10.03 -27.95 38.48
C GLN A 122 9.63 -26.50 38.20
N ARG A 123 9.42 -25.75 39.29
CA ARG A 123 9.34 -24.29 39.34
C ARG A 123 10.75 -23.73 39.17
N SER A 124 10.99 -22.86 38.18
CA SER A 124 12.07 -21.87 38.24
C SER A 124 11.88 -20.80 37.16
N ASN A 125 12.11 -19.56 37.59
CA ASN A 125 12.24 -18.32 36.84
C ASN A 125 11.02 -17.74 36.12
N ARG A 126 10.55 -16.63 36.70
CA ARG A 126 9.65 -15.60 36.20
C ARG A 126 10.30 -14.77 35.08
N SER A 127 11.06 -15.43 34.20
CA SER A 127 11.70 -14.86 33.01
C SER A 127 10.92 -15.36 31.81
N HIS A 128 10.25 -14.44 31.13
CA HIS A 128 9.59 -14.57 29.83
C HIS A 128 9.42 -16.01 29.28
N VAL A 129 8.20 -16.55 29.32
CA VAL A 129 7.90 -17.85 28.69
C VAL A 129 8.00 -17.68 27.16
N PRO A 130 8.81 -18.47 26.44
CA PRO A 130 8.93 -18.34 24.99
C PRO A 130 7.57 -18.45 24.29
N GLY A 131 7.22 -17.46 23.47
CA GLY A 131 5.91 -17.38 22.80
C GLY A 131 4.83 -16.60 23.57
N THR A 132 5.15 -15.95 24.70
CA THR A 132 4.18 -15.14 25.45
C THR A 132 3.55 -14.07 24.55
N TYR A 133 4.37 -13.32 23.82
CA TYR A 133 3.89 -12.22 22.98
C TYR A 133 3.25 -12.70 21.68
N LEU A 134 3.66 -13.85 21.14
CA LEU A 134 3.06 -14.43 19.94
C LEU A 134 1.52 -14.60 20.04
N THR A 135 1.01 -14.88 21.23
CA THR A 135 -0.42 -15.13 21.47
C THR A 135 -1.23 -13.88 21.82
N THR A 136 -0.57 -12.73 21.92
CA THR A 136 -1.25 -11.47 22.21
C THR A 136 -2.14 -11.03 21.06
N VAL A 137 -3.24 -10.34 21.38
CA VAL A 137 -4.22 -9.88 20.39
C VAL A 137 -4.07 -8.37 20.23
N ILE A 138 -4.00 -7.91 18.98
CA ILE A 138 -4.02 -6.49 18.65
C ILE A 138 -5.48 -6.01 18.65
N PRO A 139 -5.84 -5.00 19.45
CA PRO A 139 -7.18 -4.41 19.42
C PRO A 139 -7.50 -3.86 18.02
N TYR A 140 -8.71 -4.14 17.52
CA TYR A 140 -9.19 -3.61 16.25
C TYR A 140 -10.63 -3.16 16.40
N ASP A 141 -10.91 -1.90 16.10
CA ASP A 141 -12.28 -1.42 16.00
C ASP A 141 -12.83 -1.70 14.59
N LYS A 142 -13.97 -2.38 14.53
CA LYS A 142 -14.65 -2.71 13.27
C LYS A 142 -15.50 -1.54 12.76
N SER A 143 -15.87 -0.59 13.63
CA SER A 143 -16.63 0.61 13.21
C SER A 143 -15.76 1.66 12.52
N SER A 144 -14.45 1.66 12.76
CA SER A 144 -13.54 2.70 12.27
C SER A 144 -13.11 2.55 10.81
N GLY A 145 -13.69 1.61 10.07
CA GLY A 145 -13.36 1.35 8.67
C GLY A 145 -12.02 0.63 8.47
N ALA A 146 -11.51 0.68 7.23
CA ALA A 146 -10.23 0.07 6.91
C ALA A 146 -9.08 0.87 7.56
N PRO A 147 -8.07 0.21 8.14
CA PRO A 147 -6.93 0.90 8.75
C PRO A 147 -6.20 1.78 7.74
N SER A 148 -5.73 2.95 8.19
CA SER A 148 -4.96 3.87 7.36
C SER A 148 -3.59 3.30 7.01
N VAL A 149 -2.89 3.90 6.04
CA VAL A 149 -1.52 3.50 5.67
C VAL A 149 -0.58 3.62 6.87
N GLU A 150 -0.76 4.66 7.70
CA GLU A 150 0.01 4.88 8.93
C GLU A 150 -0.27 3.79 9.97
N ASP A 151 -1.54 3.44 10.18
CA ASP A 151 -1.92 2.33 11.08
C ASP A 151 -1.32 1.01 10.60
N LEU A 152 -1.36 0.73 9.30
CA LEU A 152 -0.77 -0.48 8.74
C LEU A 152 0.74 -0.57 9.00
N GLN A 153 1.48 0.54 9.02
CA GLN A 153 2.89 0.55 9.37
C GLN A 153 3.13 0.21 10.85
N ILE A 154 2.33 0.79 11.76
CA ILE A 154 2.43 0.50 13.20
C ILE A 154 2.06 -0.97 13.45
N LEU A 155 0.96 -1.44 12.87
CA LEU A 155 0.52 -2.82 12.95
C LEU A 155 1.58 -3.78 12.40
N THR A 156 2.24 -3.43 11.29
CA THR A 156 3.35 -4.21 10.74
C THR A 156 4.51 -4.32 11.71
N LYS A 157 4.88 -3.23 12.39
CA LYS A 157 5.95 -3.24 13.43
C LYS A 157 5.57 -4.14 14.61
N ILE A 158 4.33 -4.07 15.08
CA ILE A 158 3.82 -4.93 16.15
C ILE A 158 3.89 -6.41 15.72
N LEU A 159 3.48 -6.75 14.50
CA LEU A 159 3.52 -8.12 13.98
C LEU A 159 4.94 -8.68 13.91
N HIS A 160 5.92 -7.88 13.49
CA HIS A 160 7.33 -8.29 13.49
C HIS A 160 7.83 -8.52 14.92
N ALA A 161 7.56 -7.58 15.84
CA ALA A 161 7.93 -7.70 17.24
C ALA A 161 7.30 -8.95 17.90
N MET A 162 6.03 -9.26 17.58
CA MET A 162 5.35 -10.47 18.05
C MET A 162 5.97 -11.75 17.48
N ARG A 163 6.39 -11.74 16.21
CA ARG A 163 7.05 -12.88 15.57
C ARG A 163 8.37 -13.21 16.25
N GLU A 164 9.12 -12.19 16.63
CA GLU A 164 10.43 -12.29 17.27
C GLU A 164 10.36 -12.47 18.80
N ASP A 165 9.16 -12.52 19.38
CA ASP A 165 8.94 -12.49 20.83
C ASP A 165 9.68 -11.33 21.52
N SER A 166 9.69 -10.14 20.89
CA SER A 166 10.36 -8.95 21.40
C SER A 166 9.62 -8.32 22.59
N ASP A 167 10.36 -7.88 23.62
CA ASP A 167 9.83 -7.12 24.76
C ASP A 167 9.31 -5.72 24.40
N THR A 168 9.44 -5.29 23.14
CA THR A 168 8.90 -4.03 22.63
C THR A 168 7.39 -4.09 22.36
N VAL A 169 6.80 -5.29 22.27
CA VAL A 169 5.38 -5.50 21.96
C VAL A 169 4.44 -4.70 22.89
N PRO A 170 4.59 -4.74 24.23
CA PRO A 170 3.73 -3.98 25.14
C PRO A 170 3.79 -2.46 24.91
N ALA A 171 4.99 -1.92 24.64
CA ALA A 171 5.17 -0.50 24.37
C ALA A 171 4.51 -0.08 23.04
N LEU A 172 4.71 -0.88 21.98
CA LEU A 172 4.11 -0.64 20.66
C LEU A 172 2.57 -0.74 20.71
N LEU A 173 2.02 -1.71 21.44
CA LEU A 173 0.58 -1.84 21.65
C LEU A 173 0.02 -0.65 22.44
N THR A 174 0.72 -0.21 23.49
CA THR A 174 0.31 0.95 24.29
C THR A 174 0.27 2.20 23.43
N ASP A 175 1.30 2.42 22.60
CA ASP A 175 1.36 3.57 21.71
C ASP A 175 0.26 3.52 20.64
N TYR A 176 -0.01 2.35 20.08
CA TYR A 176 -1.08 2.16 19.10
C TYR A 176 -2.47 2.43 19.70
N ILE A 177 -2.73 1.93 20.91
CA ILE A 177 -4.00 2.17 21.61
C ILE A 177 -4.16 3.65 21.95
N LEU A 178 -3.09 4.27 22.45
CA LEU A 178 -3.12 5.67 22.85
C LEU A 178 -3.08 6.62 21.65
N LYS A 179 -2.44 6.32 20.53
CA LYS A 179 -2.30 7.27 19.41
C LYS A 179 -3.07 6.81 18.18
N GLY A 180 -2.85 5.58 17.72
CA GLY A 180 -3.46 5.01 16.51
C GLY A 180 -4.98 5.00 16.54
N ILE A 181 -5.60 4.56 17.63
CA ILE A 181 -7.08 4.54 17.74
C ILE A 181 -7.67 5.98 17.79
N ARG A 182 -6.92 6.95 18.35
CA ARG A 182 -7.40 8.34 18.47
C ARG A 182 -7.31 9.15 17.18
N HIS A 183 -6.40 8.82 16.25
CA HIS A 183 -6.32 9.50 14.94
C HIS A 183 -7.58 9.26 14.07
N LEU A 184 -8.31 8.17 14.29
CA LEU A 184 -9.58 7.86 13.62
C LEU A 184 -10.76 8.71 14.14
N ASN A 185 -10.66 9.24 15.36
CA ASN A 185 -11.71 10.11 15.91
C ASN A 185 -11.60 11.55 15.43
N HIS A 186 -10.39 12.06 15.17
CA HIS A 186 -10.20 13.47 14.79
C HIS A 186 -10.55 13.77 13.32
N SER A 187 -10.51 12.77 12.44
CA SER A 187 -10.90 12.92 11.03
C SER A 187 -12.42 12.99 10.82
N SER A 188 -13.22 12.51 11.79
CA SER A 188 -14.68 12.66 11.75
C SER A 188 -15.17 14.02 12.27
N VAL A 189 -14.47 14.66 13.22
CA VAL A 189 -14.90 15.97 13.77
C VAL A 189 -14.54 17.16 12.88
N SER A 190 -13.48 17.09 12.06
CA SER A 190 -13.12 18.19 11.15
C SER A 190 -14.08 18.36 9.95
N SER A 191 -14.97 17.40 9.71
CA SER A 191 -16.00 17.48 8.65
C SER A 191 -17.33 18.07 9.13
N LEU A 192 -17.44 18.47 10.40
CA LEU A 192 -18.68 18.96 11.02
C LEU A 192 -18.65 20.43 11.46
N SER A 193 -17.54 21.14 11.23
CA SER A 193 -17.49 22.59 11.36
C SER A 193 -17.73 23.25 10.01
N VAL A 194 -19.01 23.47 9.70
CA VAL A 194 -19.50 24.48 8.74
C VAL A 194 -19.91 25.70 9.52
#